data_AF-A0A0C2EHB6-F1
#
_entry.id   AF-A0A0C2EHB6-F1
#
_cell.length_a   1.000
_cell.length_b   1.000
_cell.length_c   1.000
_cell.angle_alpha   90.00
_cell.angle_beta   90.00
_cell.angle_gamma   90.00
#
_symmetry.space_group_name_H-M   'P 1'
#
loop_
_entity.id
_entity.type
_entity.pdbx_description
1 polymer ?
#
loop_
_entity_poly.entity_id
_entity_poly.type
_entity_poly.pdbx_seq_one_letter_code
_entity_poly.pdbx_strand_id
1 'polypeptide(L)'
;MLVIIHGWSDEYASFRSLAQRLVQKPPEGVGADVAEIHLADYLSLDDQVTFHDLVEAMQKAWTDRNLPTAPRSVDAIVHSTGGLVIRDWLTRMYEPDNAPIRRLLMLAPANFGSPLAHTGRSLIGRAIKGWKGTRLFETGTQILKGLELASSYSWELAERDLFSDRHYYGPGRILCTVLTGNAGYRGISSVANKPGTDGTVRVSTANLAALRMNLDFSGTPDAEPEVSFVAADESGLAFTIADEEDHSTIAAKGRGTRKTTNWELITGALQVEDSGFAAWRQQLRDHTAAVTDVGERRRGNHYDSYQNTVVRVTDNHGARVQDYLLEFYVNNDKKARDQRLTQRFQEQVLSGVHAYSGDKSYRSLLINCTELHTLLPEAQDRLNISITAYPDLIKGKVGYRTYTDQDIGALSLNSDQVRELFQPHRTLLINLCLKRYQQDDVFRFKSV
;
A
#
# COMPACT_ATOMS: atom_id res chain seq x y z
N MET A 1 -6.80 -13.03 -24.63
CA MET A 1 -8.04 -12.40 -24.11
C MET A 1 -7.66 -11.35 -23.09
N LEU A 2 -8.43 -10.27 -22.98
CA LEU A 2 -8.20 -9.21 -21.99
C LEU A 2 -9.43 -9.01 -21.09
N VAL A 3 -9.22 -8.84 -19.79
CA VAL A 3 -10.25 -8.41 -18.84
C VAL A 3 -9.89 -7.05 -18.24
N ILE A 4 -10.88 -6.17 -18.06
CA ILE A 4 -10.69 -4.86 -17.43
C ILE A 4 -11.62 -4.75 -16.22
N ILE A 5 -11.05 -4.49 -15.04
CA ILE A 5 -11.78 -4.34 -13.77
C ILE A 5 -11.56 -2.93 -13.25
N HIS A 6 -12.64 -2.16 -13.10
CA HIS A 6 -12.55 -0.77 -12.66
C HIS A 6 -12.44 -0.62 -11.13
N GLY A 7 -12.27 0.63 -10.69
CA GLY A 7 -12.29 1.02 -9.28
C GLY A 7 -13.71 1.08 -8.69
N TRP A 8 -13.81 1.04 -7.37
CA TRP A 8 -15.09 1.10 -6.67
C TRP A 8 -15.90 2.35 -7.05
N SER A 9 -17.22 2.20 -7.18
CA SER A 9 -18.14 3.28 -7.56
C SER A 9 -18.02 3.83 -8.99
N ASP A 10 -17.18 3.26 -9.84
CA ASP A 10 -17.21 3.50 -11.30
C ASP A 10 -18.13 2.50 -12.01
N GLU A 11 -18.21 2.56 -13.33
CA GLU A 11 -18.98 1.64 -14.16
C GLU A 11 -18.18 1.22 -15.41
N TYR A 12 -18.51 0.05 -15.96
CA TYR A 12 -17.83 -0.49 -17.13
C TYR A 12 -17.81 0.48 -18.34
N ALA A 13 -18.85 1.32 -18.48
CA ALA A 13 -18.99 2.25 -19.60
C ALA A 13 -17.82 3.25 -19.68
N SER A 14 -17.27 3.67 -18.52
CA SER A 14 -16.12 4.58 -18.42
C SER A 14 -14.86 4.03 -19.08
N PHE A 15 -14.72 2.71 -19.21
CA PHE A 15 -13.54 2.04 -19.75
C PHE A 15 -13.66 1.66 -21.22
N ARG A 16 -14.81 1.93 -21.88
CA ARG A 16 -15.01 1.61 -23.30
C ARG A 16 -13.97 2.27 -24.21
N SER A 17 -13.58 3.52 -23.92
CA SER A 17 -12.58 4.24 -24.72
C SER A 17 -11.19 3.59 -24.60
N LEU A 18 -10.83 3.11 -23.41
CA LEU A 18 -9.57 2.39 -23.20
C LEU A 18 -9.59 1.09 -24.01
N ALA A 19 -10.66 0.30 -23.88
CA ALA A 19 -10.83 -0.94 -24.63
C ALA A 19 -10.74 -0.72 -26.17
N GLN A 20 -11.43 0.30 -26.68
CA GLN A 20 -11.39 0.67 -28.11
C GLN A 20 -10.00 1.11 -28.59
N ARG A 21 -9.19 1.69 -27.72
CA ARG A 21 -7.82 2.07 -28.03
C ARG A 21 -6.89 0.85 -28.02
N LEU A 22 -7.06 -0.06 -27.06
CA LEU A 22 -6.25 -1.27 -26.94
C LEU A 22 -6.41 -2.24 -28.11
N VAL A 23 -7.58 -2.30 -28.76
CA VAL A 23 -7.78 -3.14 -29.96
C VAL A 23 -7.13 -2.56 -31.22
N GLN A 24 -6.61 -1.33 -31.19
CA GLN A 24 -5.86 -0.78 -32.31
C GLN A 24 -4.51 -1.49 -32.46
N LYS A 25 -3.96 -1.49 -33.67
CA LYS A 25 -2.61 -2.03 -33.90
C LYS A 25 -1.56 -1.19 -33.16
N PRO A 26 -0.39 -1.77 -32.85
CA PRO A 26 0.74 -0.98 -32.39
C PRO A 26 1.12 0.11 -33.41
N PRO A 27 1.56 1.30 -32.97
CA PRO A 27 1.78 1.71 -31.57
C PRO A 27 0.52 2.20 -30.82
N GLU A 28 -0.62 2.36 -31.50
CA GLU A 28 -1.83 2.94 -30.92
C GLU A 28 -2.54 2.02 -29.90
N GLY A 29 -2.35 0.71 -30.02
CA GLY A 29 -2.85 -0.32 -29.12
C GLY A 29 -2.01 -1.60 -29.17
N VAL A 30 -2.60 -2.74 -28.75
CA VAL A 30 -1.95 -4.06 -28.67
C VAL A 30 -2.63 -5.10 -29.58
N GLY A 31 -3.47 -4.64 -30.52
CA GLY A 31 -4.56 -5.39 -31.15
C GLY A 31 -4.28 -6.74 -31.82
N ALA A 32 -3.02 -7.16 -31.98
CA ALA A 32 -2.71 -8.53 -32.44
C ALA A 32 -2.97 -9.59 -31.35
N ASP A 33 -2.95 -9.21 -30.07
CA ASP A 33 -2.98 -10.14 -28.94
C ASP A 33 -4.34 -10.18 -28.18
N VAL A 34 -5.28 -9.30 -28.56
CA VAL A 34 -6.57 -9.15 -27.88
C VAL A 34 -7.71 -9.70 -28.74
N ALA A 35 -8.01 -10.98 -28.55
CA ALA A 35 -9.14 -11.65 -29.22
C ALA A 35 -10.52 -11.16 -28.72
N GLU A 36 -10.62 -10.85 -27.43
CA GLU A 36 -11.88 -10.45 -26.77
C GLU A 36 -11.55 -9.58 -25.53
N ILE A 37 -12.39 -8.57 -25.25
CA ILE A 37 -12.30 -7.71 -24.07
C ILE A 37 -13.58 -7.83 -23.24
N HIS A 38 -13.43 -8.17 -21.95
CA HIS A 38 -14.53 -8.10 -20.98
C HIS A 38 -14.34 -6.94 -20.01
N LEU A 39 -15.39 -6.15 -19.79
CA LEU A 39 -15.41 -5.09 -18.80
C LEU A 39 -16.27 -5.53 -17.61
N ALA A 40 -15.67 -5.61 -16.43
CA ALA A 40 -16.38 -5.96 -15.20
C ALA A 40 -17.21 -4.77 -14.68
N ASP A 41 -18.19 -5.04 -13.82
CA ASP A 41 -19.01 -4.03 -13.16
C ASP A 41 -19.28 -4.38 -11.69
N TYR A 42 -19.28 -3.38 -10.79
CA TYR A 42 -19.74 -3.57 -9.40
C TYR A 42 -21.22 -3.20 -9.33
N LEU A 43 -22.08 -4.22 -9.26
CA LEU A 43 -23.53 -4.02 -9.39
C LEU A 43 -24.22 -3.44 -8.16
N SER A 44 -23.53 -3.37 -7.02
CA SER A 44 -24.08 -2.86 -5.76
C SER A 44 -23.04 -2.03 -5.02
N LEU A 45 -23.51 -0.95 -4.37
CA LEU A 45 -22.75 -0.17 -3.39
C LEU A 45 -23.27 -0.39 -1.96
N ASP A 46 -24.04 -1.45 -1.74
CA ASP A 46 -24.60 -1.81 -0.44
C ASP A 46 -23.52 -1.82 0.63
N ASP A 47 -23.82 -1.16 1.75
CA ASP A 47 -22.87 -0.96 2.84
C ASP A 47 -22.44 -2.27 3.52
N GLN A 48 -23.14 -3.39 3.32
CA GLN A 48 -22.81 -4.72 3.84
C GLN A 48 -21.91 -5.54 2.92
N VAL A 49 -21.80 -5.20 1.63
CA VAL A 49 -20.97 -5.96 0.68
C VAL A 49 -19.51 -5.89 1.09
N THR A 50 -18.90 -7.06 1.32
CA THR A 50 -17.49 -7.21 1.68
C THR A 50 -16.65 -7.59 0.46
N PHE A 51 -15.31 -7.53 0.62
CA PHE A 51 -14.40 -8.05 -0.40
C PHE A 51 -14.58 -9.55 -0.66
N HIS A 52 -14.97 -10.33 0.36
CA HIS A 52 -15.22 -11.76 0.19
C HIS A 52 -16.41 -12.00 -0.75
N ASP A 53 -17.51 -11.27 -0.54
CA ASP A 53 -18.68 -11.32 -1.41
C ASP A 53 -18.32 -10.93 -2.86
N LEU A 54 -17.48 -9.89 -3.04
CA LEU A 54 -17.02 -9.47 -4.36
C LEU A 54 -16.16 -10.54 -5.05
N VAL A 55 -15.31 -11.25 -4.31
CA VAL A 55 -14.46 -12.30 -4.87
C VAL A 55 -15.28 -13.53 -5.29
N GLU A 56 -16.26 -13.93 -4.48
CA GLU A 56 -17.18 -15.01 -4.85
C GLU A 56 -18.05 -14.61 -6.06
N ALA A 57 -18.56 -13.38 -6.07
CA ALA A 57 -19.30 -12.84 -7.21
C ALA A 57 -18.44 -12.76 -8.47
N MET A 58 -17.16 -12.40 -8.36
CA MET A 58 -16.21 -12.41 -9.47
C MET A 58 -16.02 -13.83 -10.02
N GLN A 59 -15.80 -14.83 -9.16
CA GLN A 59 -15.66 -16.22 -9.59
C GLN A 59 -16.94 -16.74 -10.28
N LYS A 60 -18.11 -16.39 -9.73
CA LYS A 60 -19.39 -16.72 -10.35
C LYS A 60 -19.53 -16.07 -11.74
N ALA A 61 -19.26 -14.77 -11.84
CA ALA A 61 -19.33 -14.04 -13.10
C ALA A 61 -18.35 -14.59 -14.16
N TRP A 62 -17.14 -14.98 -13.74
CA TRP A 62 -16.14 -15.62 -14.59
C TRP A 62 -16.67 -16.93 -15.18
N THR A 63 -17.30 -17.75 -14.35
CA THR A 63 -17.89 -19.04 -14.72
C THR A 63 -19.11 -18.87 -15.62
N ASP A 64 -20.04 -17.96 -15.27
CA ASP A 64 -21.27 -17.70 -16.02
C ASP A 64 -20.97 -17.19 -17.45
N ARG A 65 -19.84 -16.49 -17.64
CA ARG A 65 -19.37 -16.02 -18.95
C ARG A 65 -18.44 -17.00 -19.66
N ASN A 66 -18.18 -18.17 -19.06
CA ASN A 66 -17.28 -19.20 -19.58
C ASN A 66 -15.90 -18.63 -19.95
N LEU A 67 -15.38 -17.72 -19.11
CA LEU A 67 -14.08 -17.11 -19.34
C LEU A 67 -12.96 -18.16 -19.13
N PRO A 68 -11.83 -18.06 -19.87
CA PRO A 68 -10.74 -19.01 -19.76
C PRO A 68 -10.20 -19.13 -18.34
N THR A 69 -9.95 -20.37 -17.92
CA THR A 69 -9.30 -20.70 -16.63
C THR A 69 -7.97 -21.43 -16.82
N ALA A 70 -7.58 -21.69 -18.09
CA ALA A 70 -6.29 -22.29 -18.39
C ALA A 70 -5.16 -21.40 -17.86
N PRO A 71 -4.08 -21.96 -17.31
CA PRO A 71 -2.98 -21.18 -16.76
C PRO A 71 -2.45 -20.16 -17.76
N ARG A 72 -2.29 -18.91 -17.32
CA ARG A 72 -1.68 -17.82 -18.12
C ARG A 72 -2.34 -17.60 -19.49
N SER A 73 -3.66 -17.73 -19.56
CA SER A 73 -4.46 -17.55 -20.79
C SER A 73 -5.12 -16.18 -20.94
N VAL A 74 -5.08 -15.34 -19.88
CA VAL A 74 -5.79 -14.05 -19.81
C VAL A 74 -4.83 -12.94 -19.37
N ASP A 75 -4.90 -11.79 -20.03
CA ASP A 75 -4.28 -10.56 -19.54
C ASP A 75 -5.33 -9.71 -18.82
N ALA A 76 -4.95 -9.01 -17.76
CA ALA A 76 -5.86 -8.21 -16.94
C ALA A 76 -5.35 -6.78 -16.76
N ILE A 77 -6.26 -5.82 -16.91
CA ILE A 77 -6.07 -4.42 -16.50
C ILE A 77 -6.99 -4.16 -15.32
N VAL A 78 -6.46 -3.66 -14.21
CA VAL A 78 -7.25 -3.30 -13.05
C VAL A 78 -6.99 -1.85 -12.66
N HIS A 79 -8.03 -1.13 -12.23
CA HIS A 79 -7.90 0.24 -11.72
C HIS A 79 -8.31 0.30 -10.25
N SER A 80 -7.54 1.02 -9.44
CA SER A 80 -7.90 1.34 -8.05
C SER A 80 -8.28 0.08 -7.25
N THR A 81 -9.51 0.01 -6.71
CA THR A 81 -10.04 -1.14 -5.94
C THR A 81 -9.96 -2.48 -6.68
N GLY A 82 -10.06 -2.48 -8.02
CA GLY A 82 -9.96 -3.72 -8.82
C GLY A 82 -8.65 -4.48 -8.57
N GLY A 83 -7.60 -3.76 -8.16
CA GLY A 83 -6.33 -4.35 -7.77
C GLY A 83 -6.43 -5.30 -6.58
N LEU A 84 -7.17 -4.93 -5.53
CA LEU A 84 -7.33 -5.80 -4.36
C LEU A 84 -8.29 -6.96 -4.68
N VAL A 85 -9.32 -6.72 -5.48
CA VAL A 85 -10.30 -7.74 -5.87
C VAL A 85 -9.65 -8.86 -6.66
N ILE A 86 -8.86 -8.54 -7.70
CA ILE A 86 -8.21 -9.58 -8.52
C ILE A 86 -7.14 -10.35 -7.74
N ARG A 87 -6.38 -9.66 -6.88
CA ARG A 87 -5.37 -10.30 -6.01
C ARG A 87 -6.04 -11.27 -5.03
N ASP A 88 -7.12 -10.85 -4.38
CA ASP A 88 -7.85 -11.70 -3.44
C ASP A 88 -8.52 -12.89 -4.15
N TRP A 89 -9.10 -12.66 -5.33
CA TRP A 89 -9.64 -13.72 -6.17
C TRP A 89 -8.58 -14.74 -6.59
N LEU A 90 -7.40 -14.28 -7.05
CA LEU A 90 -6.29 -15.16 -7.41
C LEU A 90 -5.84 -16.04 -6.24
N THR A 91 -5.61 -15.44 -5.07
CA THR A 91 -5.11 -16.16 -3.89
C THR A 91 -6.11 -17.14 -3.28
N ARG A 92 -7.41 -16.95 -3.51
CA ARG A 92 -8.46 -17.84 -2.99
C ARG A 92 -8.86 -18.94 -3.96
N MET A 93 -8.83 -18.66 -5.27
CA MET A 93 -9.40 -19.56 -6.28
C MET A 93 -8.35 -20.39 -7.01
N TYR A 94 -7.07 -19.98 -6.97
CA TYR A 94 -6.01 -20.64 -7.74
C TYR A 94 -4.76 -20.87 -6.90
N GLU A 95 -4.13 -22.02 -7.14
CA GLU A 95 -2.71 -22.19 -6.82
C GLU A 95 -1.87 -21.37 -7.82
N PRO A 96 -0.68 -20.89 -7.43
CA PRO A 96 0.14 -20.05 -8.28
C PRO A 96 0.41 -20.60 -9.69
N ASP A 97 0.50 -21.93 -9.87
CA ASP A 97 0.82 -22.57 -11.16
C ASP A 97 -0.38 -22.60 -12.11
N ASN A 98 -1.57 -22.48 -11.53
CA ASN A 98 -2.83 -22.63 -12.23
C ASN A 98 -3.55 -21.29 -12.42
N ALA A 99 -2.94 -20.18 -11.99
CA ALA A 99 -3.51 -18.86 -12.15
C ALA A 99 -3.76 -18.54 -13.63
N PRO A 100 -4.98 -18.13 -14.02
CA PRO A 100 -5.31 -17.90 -15.42
C PRO A 100 -4.69 -16.61 -15.97
N ILE A 101 -4.22 -15.73 -15.09
CA ILE A 101 -3.66 -14.44 -15.47
C ILE A 101 -2.20 -14.60 -15.89
N ARG A 102 -1.86 -14.07 -17.07
CA ARG A 102 -0.48 -14.00 -17.57
C ARG A 102 0.14 -12.64 -17.25
N ARG A 103 -0.50 -11.55 -17.68
CA ARG A 103 -0.08 -10.19 -17.37
C ARG A 103 -1.13 -9.49 -16.52
N LEU A 104 -0.68 -8.83 -15.47
CA LEU A 104 -1.52 -8.02 -14.61
C LEU A 104 -1.01 -6.58 -14.62
N LEU A 105 -1.70 -5.71 -15.37
CA LEU A 105 -1.47 -4.27 -15.34
C LEU A 105 -2.39 -3.63 -14.30
N MET A 106 -1.80 -3.01 -13.28
CA MET A 106 -2.54 -2.27 -12.25
C MET A 106 -2.34 -0.77 -12.45
N LEU A 107 -3.45 -0.04 -12.65
CA LEU A 107 -3.49 1.40 -12.81
C LEU A 107 -3.95 2.04 -11.49
N ALA A 108 -3.05 2.74 -10.82
CA ALA A 108 -3.22 3.34 -9.51
C ALA A 108 -3.97 2.44 -8.49
N PRO A 109 -3.51 1.19 -8.27
CA PRO A 109 -4.17 0.29 -7.33
C PRO A 109 -4.01 0.78 -5.88
N ALA A 110 -5.05 0.65 -5.07
CA ALA A 110 -4.98 0.97 -3.64
C ALA A 110 -4.40 -0.18 -2.81
N ASN A 111 -3.28 -0.79 -3.25
CA ASN A 111 -2.75 -2.05 -2.73
C ASN A 111 -2.54 -2.06 -1.20
N PHE A 112 -2.13 -0.93 -0.63
CA PHE A 112 -1.99 -0.71 0.82
C PHE A 112 -2.89 0.43 1.33
N GLY A 113 -4.04 0.60 0.68
CA GLY A 113 -5.07 1.57 1.04
C GLY A 113 -4.87 2.98 0.45
N SER A 114 -5.83 3.85 0.77
CA SER A 114 -5.90 5.24 0.32
C SER A 114 -6.29 6.18 1.46
N PRO A 115 -5.68 7.37 1.55
CA PRO A 115 -6.09 8.41 2.50
C PRO A 115 -7.51 8.93 2.29
N LEU A 116 -8.15 8.71 1.13
CA LEU A 116 -9.53 9.16 0.91
C LEU A 116 -10.58 8.18 1.46
N ALA A 117 -10.22 6.92 1.71
CA ALA A 117 -11.19 5.90 2.07
C ALA A 117 -11.89 6.15 3.43
N HIS A 118 -11.28 6.93 4.33
CA HIS A 118 -11.88 7.33 5.61
C HIS A 118 -12.46 8.75 5.61
N THR A 119 -12.38 9.48 4.49
CA THR A 119 -12.89 10.86 4.42
C THR A 119 -14.41 10.88 4.28
N GLY A 120 -15.05 11.94 4.79
CA GLY A 120 -16.51 12.05 4.80
C GLY A 120 -17.12 11.83 3.42
N ARG A 121 -18.27 11.14 3.38
CA ARG A 121 -18.99 10.71 2.15
C ARG A 121 -19.13 11.81 1.08
N SER A 122 -19.30 13.06 1.50
CA SER A 122 -19.40 14.25 0.62
C SER A 122 -18.09 14.65 -0.06
N LEU A 123 -16.93 14.41 0.56
CA LEU A 123 -15.61 14.67 -0.01
C LEU A 123 -15.23 13.62 -1.05
N ILE A 124 -15.46 12.33 -0.77
CA ILE A 124 -15.23 11.22 -1.72
C ILE A 124 -16.08 11.43 -2.98
N GLY A 125 -17.39 11.69 -2.82
CA GLY A 125 -18.28 11.94 -3.94
C GLY A 125 -17.85 13.14 -4.80
N ARG A 126 -17.38 14.23 -4.17
CA ARG A 126 -16.87 15.40 -4.88
C ARG A 126 -15.54 15.16 -5.59
N ALA A 127 -14.62 14.43 -4.96
CA ALA A 127 -13.31 14.13 -5.52
C ALA A 127 -13.41 13.20 -6.75
N ILE A 128 -14.24 12.16 -6.65
CA ILE A 128 -14.34 11.10 -7.67
C ILE A 128 -15.40 11.43 -8.74
N LYS A 129 -16.52 12.08 -8.38
CA LYS A 129 -17.68 12.27 -9.29
C LYS A 129 -18.08 13.73 -9.56
N GLY A 130 -17.46 14.71 -8.90
CA GLY A 130 -17.82 16.12 -9.03
C GLY A 130 -19.25 16.45 -8.57
N TRP A 131 -19.81 17.59 -9.00
CA TRP A 131 -21.14 18.07 -8.59
C TRP A 131 -22.34 17.25 -9.14
N LYS A 132 -22.11 16.20 -9.94
CA LYS A 132 -23.19 15.45 -10.61
C LYS A 132 -23.86 14.37 -9.74
N GLY A 133 -23.44 14.18 -8.49
CA GLY A 133 -23.96 13.14 -7.61
C GLY A 133 -25.01 13.63 -6.63
N THR A 134 -26.29 13.57 -7.00
CA THR A 134 -27.39 13.43 -6.04
C THR A 134 -27.65 11.95 -5.79
N ARG A 135 -27.11 11.39 -4.70
CA ARG A 135 -27.66 10.19 -4.05
C ARG A 135 -27.11 10.06 -2.64
N LEU A 136 -28.02 10.04 -1.67
CA LEU A 136 -27.79 10.02 -0.23
C LEU A 136 -27.81 8.59 0.34
N PHE A 137 -27.49 7.59 -0.47
CA PHE A 137 -27.70 6.17 -0.12
C PHE A 137 -26.49 5.33 -0.56
N GLU A 138 -25.92 4.62 0.42
CA GLU A 138 -24.91 3.53 0.35
C GLU A 138 -23.63 3.81 -0.45
N THR A 139 -22.48 3.70 0.21
CA THR A 139 -21.16 4.01 -0.37
C THR A 139 -20.23 2.81 -0.41
N GLY A 140 -20.67 1.65 0.05
CA GLY A 140 -19.87 0.46 0.23
C GLY A 140 -19.00 0.51 1.48
N THR A 141 -19.61 0.74 2.64
CA THR A 141 -18.89 0.95 3.91
C THR A 141 -17.84 -0.13 4.20
N GLN A 142 -18.13 -1.42 4.01
CA GLN A 142 -17.12 -2.47 4.25
C GLN A 142 -15.98 -2.44 3.22
N ILE A 143 -16.26 -2.11 1.96
CA ILE A 143 -15.22 -1.93 0.93
C ILE A 143 -14.32 -0.73 1.27
N LEU A 144 -14.90 0.40 1.69
CA LEU A 144 -14.14 1.57 2.11
C LEU A 144 -13.26 1.28 3.34
N LYS A 145 -13.75 0.49 4.31
CA LYS A 145 -12.92 0.02 5.43
C LYS A 145 -11.74 -0.82 4.95
N GLY A 146 -11.94 -1.74 4.01
CA GLY A 146 -10.84 -2.52 3.44
C GLY A 146 -9.84 -1.68 2.63
N LEU A 147 -10.27 -0.55 2.06
CA LEU A 147 -9.44 0.43 1.35
C LEU A 147 -8.78 1.48 2.27
N GLU A 148 -9.12 1.50 3.55
CA GLU A 148 -8.53 2.40 4.52
C GLU A 148 -7.03 2.12 4.68
N LEU A 149 -6.24 3.18 4.92
CA LEU A 149 -4.84 3.01 5.25
C LEU A 149 -4.69 2.13 6.50
N ALA A 150 -3.72 1.22 6.46
CA ALA A 150 -3.48 0.24 7.52
C ALA A 150 -4.64 -0.74 7.78
N SER A 151 -5.55 -0.93 6.81
CA SER A 151 -6.61 -1.94 6.94
C SER A 151 -6.02 -3.33 7.14
N SER A 152 -6.61 -4.12 8.04
CA SER A 152 -6.24 -5.52 8.22
C SER A 152 -6.42 -6.33 6.92
N TYR A 153 -7.39 -5.96 6.09
CA TYR A 153 -7.65 -6.61 4.81
C TYR A 153 -6.45 -6.50 3.84
N SER A 154 -5.91 -5.29 3.65
CA SER A 154 -4.75 -5.10 2.75
C SER A 154 -3.49 -5.77 3.32
N TRP A 155 -3.33 -5.78 4.65
CA TRP A 155 -2.27 -6.53 5.33
C TRP A 155 -2.39 -8.04 5.06
N GLU A 156 -3.54 -8.65 5.37
CA GLU A 156 -3.78 -10.08 5.20
C GLU A 156 -3.71 -10.54 3.75
N LEU A 157 -4.08 -9.67 2.79
CA LEU A 157 -3.88 -9.94 1.38
C LEU A 157 -2.38 -10.00 1.04
N ALA A 158 -1.58 -9.03 1.50
CA ALA A 158 -0.13 -9.02 1.30
C ALA A 158 0.56 -10.23 1.96
N GLU A 159 0.11 -10.68 3.13
CA GLU A 159 0.61 -11.92 3.75
C GLU A 159 0.37 -13.15 2.88
N ARG A 160 -0.69 -13.16 2.05
CA ARG A 160 -1.04 -14.30 1.19
C ARG A 160 -0.30 -14.31 -0.14
N ASP A 161 -0.12 -13.16 -0.80
CA ASP A 161 0.49 -13.12 -2.14
C ASP A 161 1.91 -12.56 -2.21
N LEU A 162 2.37 -11.79 -1.20
CA LEU A 162 3.72 -11.20 -1.20
C LEU A 162 4.67 -11.88 -0.20
N PHE A 163 4.18 -12.30 0.96
CA PHE A 163 5.02 -12.84 2.05
C PHE A 163 4.75 -14.29 2.41
N SER A 164 4.01 -15.02 1.57
CA SER A 164 3.82 -16.46 1.70
C SER A 164 4.82 -17.24 0.84
N ASP A 165 4.92 -18.54 1.08
CA ASP A 165 5.69 -19.47 0.23
C ASP A 165 5.01 -19.73 -1.13
N ARG A 166 3.83 -19.14 -1.39
CA ARG A 166 3.09 -19.25 -2.65
C ARG A 166 3.44 -18.08 -3.57
N HIS A 167 4.39 -18.31 -4.48
CA HIS A 167 4.87 -17.27 -5.39
C HIS A 167 3.96 -17.09 -6.61
N TYR A 168 3.03 -16.13 -6.55
CA TYR A 168 2.10 -15.81 -7.65
C TYR A 168 2.73 -15.01 -8.79
N TYR A 169 3.80 -14.26 -8.52
CA TYR A 169 4.40 -13.33 -9.46
C TYR A 169 5.77 -13.82 -9.92
N GLY A 170 6.09 -13.66 -11.20
CA GLY A 170 7.41 -14.00 -11.74
C GLY A 170 7.35 -14.46 -13.19
N PRO A 171 8.51 -14.54 -13.88
CA PRO A 171 8.62 -15.25 -15.14
C PRO A 171 8.06 -16.68 -15.02
N GLY A 172 7.22 -17.09 -15.97
CA GLY A 172 6.49 -18.37 -15.89
C GLY A 172 5.24 -18.34 -15.02
N ARG A 173 4.95 -17.22 -14.35
CA ARG A 173 3.76 -16.95 -13.52
C ARG A 173 3.08 -15.65 -13.99
N ILE A 174 2.52 -14.87 -13.07
CA ILE A 174 1.92 -13.57 -13.36
C ILE A 174 3.03 -12.53 -13.50
N LEU A 175 3.06 -11.85 -14.65
CA LEU A 175 3.88 -10.67 -14.89
C LEU A 175 3.12 -9.43 -14.44
N CYS A 176 3.39 -8.92 -13.24
CA CYS A 176 2.64 -7.80 -12.66
C CYS A 176 3.37 -6.47 -12.89
N THR A 177 2.68 -5.52 -13.52
CA THR A 177 3.16 -4.13 -13.66
C THR A 177 2.19 -3.18 -12.98
N VAL A 178 2.69 -2.36 -12.06
CA VAL A 178 1.95 -1.30 -11.38
C VAL A 178 2.36 0.05 -11.94
N LEU A 179 1.38 0.83 -12.42
CA LEU A 179 1.56 2.22 -12.82
C LEU A 179 0.74 3.11 -11.88
N THR A 180 1.33 4.16 -11.33
CA THR A 180 0.60 5.14 -10.51
C THR A 180 0.90 6.55 -10.95
N GLY A 181 -0.07 7.45 -10.87
CA GLY A 181 0.17 8.87 -11.08
C GLY A 181 0.95 9.50 -9.92
N ASN A 182 1.45 10.72 -10.12
CA ASN A 182 2.07 11.56 -9.08
C ASN A 182 1.53 12.99 -9.04
N ALA A 183 0.45 13.28 -9.77
CA ALA A 183 -0.19 14.58 -9.75
C ALA A 183 -1.54 14.51 -9.05
N GLY A 184 -1.79 15.47 -8.17
CA GLY A 184 -3.12 15.67 -7.60
C GLY A 184 -4.15 16.18 -8.62
N TYR A 185 -5.43 16.08 -8.25
CA TYR A 185 -6.52 16.68 -9.00
C TYR A 185 -6.39 18.20 -9.14
N ARG A 186 -6.94 18.75 -10.22
CA ARG A 186 -7.03 20.20 -10.46
C ARG A 186 -8.41 20.74 -10.09
N GLY A 187 -8.53 22.07 -9.96
CA GLY A 187 -9.80 22.73 -9.67
C GLY A 187 -10.35 22.41 -8.28
N ILE A 188 -11.67 22.33 -8.14
CA ILE A 188 -12.33 22.09 -6.84
C ILE A 188 -11.98 20.73 -6.22
N SER A 189 -11.69 19.72 -7.06
CA SER A 189 -11.32 18.37 -6.59
C SER A 189 -9.95 18.33 -5.91
N SER A 190 -9.14 19.38 -6.05
CA SER A 190 -7.83 19.48 -5.38
C SER A 190 -7.91 19.45 -3.85
N VAL A 191 -9.08 19.71 -3.26
CA VAL A 191 -9.35 19.58 -1.81
C VAL A 191 -9.07 18.16 -1.27
N ALA A 192 -9.11 17.16 -2.14
CA ALA A 192 -8.84 15.76 -1.79
C ALA A 192 -7.34 15.42 -1.82
N ASN A 193 -6.52 16.26 -2.45
CA ASN A 193 -5.11 15.97 -2.63
C ASN A 193 -4.40 15.89 -1.28
N LYS A 194 -3.52 14.90 -1.14
CA LYS A 194 -2.63 14.72 0.01
C LYS A 194 -1.19 14.63 -0.50
N PRO A 195 -0.19 14.81 0.37
CA PRO A 195 1.21 14.62 -0.01
C PRO A 195 1.47 13.22 -0.60
N GLY A 196 2.26 13.16 -1.68
CA GLY A 196 2.66 11.90 -2.32
C GLY A 196 1.54 11.09 -2.95
N THR A 197 0.40 11.71 -3.30
CA THR A 197 -0.73 11.01 -3.96
C THR A 197 -0.89 11.38 -5.44
N ASP A 198 -1.53 10.50 -6.20
CA ASP A 198 -2.11 10.81 -7.51
C ASP A 198 -3.45 11.59 -7.40
N GLY A 199 -3.72 12.20 -6.25
CA GLY A 199 -5.02 12.76 -5.87
C GLY A 199 -5.89 11.82 -5.04
N THR A 200 -5.71 10.49 -5.11
CA THR A 200 -6.47 9.51 -4.32
C THR A 200 -5.57 8.51 -3.58
N VAL A 201 -4.67 7.83 -4.29
CA VAL A 201 -3.80 6.77 -3.78
C VAL A 201 -2.40 7.34 -3.61
N ARG A 202 -1.69 6.94 -2.53
CA ARG A 202 -0.29 7.32 -2.36
C ARG A 202 0.57 6.50 -3.32
N VAL A 203 1.58 7.13 -3.93
CA VAL A 203 2.55 6.41 -4.78
C VAL A 203 3.12 5.20 -4.03
N SER A 204 3.45 5.39 -2.75
CA SER A 204 3.96 4.35 -1.86
C SER A 204 2.96 3.25 -1.47
N THR A 205 1.65 3.51 -1.53
CA THR A 205 0.62 2.49 -1.25
C THR A 205 0.19 1.72 -2.50
N ALA A 206 0.55 2.19 -3.69
CA ALA A 206 0.30 1.49 -4.95
C ALA A 206 1.34 0.38 -5.22
N ASN A 207 2.62 0.65 -4.95
CA ASN A 207 3.72 -0.27 -5.22
C ASN A 207 3.62 -1.57 -4.41
N LEU A 208 3.73 -2.73 -5.06
CA LEU A 208 3.72 -4.06 -4.43
C LEU A 208 5.08 -4.52 -3.90
N ALA A 209 6.19 -3.88 -4.31
CA ALA A 209 7.52 -4.18 -3.80
C ALA A 209 7.64 -3.71 -2.34
N ALA A 210 7.11 -4.52 -1.42
CA ALA A 210 6.99 -4.22 0.00
C ALA A 210 8.03 -4.97 0.82
N LEU A 211 8.30 -4.44 2.02
CA LEU A 211 9.16 -5.07 3.02
C LEU A 211 8.32 -5.39 4.26
N ARG A 212 8.41 -6.60 4.79
CA ARG A 212 7.89 -6.96 6.10
C ARG A 212 9.04 -7.01 7.11
N MET A 213 8.86 -6.36 8.25
CA MET A 213 9.77 -6.34 9.37
C MET A 213 9.06 -6.91 10.59
N ASN A 214 9.67 -7.87 11.27
CA ASN A 214 9.28 -8.21 12.63
C ASN A 214 10.18 -7.45 13.60
N LEU A 215 9.57 -6.80 14.58
CA LEU A 215 10.25 -6.02 15.60
C LEU A 215 9.79 -6.49 16.97
N ASP A 216 10.62 -7.27 17.65
CA ASP A 216 10.23 -7.97 18.87
C ASP A 216 10.88 -7.35 20.12
N PHE A 217 10.07 -6.65 20.91
CA PHE A 217 10.44 -6.12 22.23
C PHE A 217 10.06 -7.07 23.38
N SER A 218 9.71 -8.32 23.08
CA SER A 218 9.26 -9.27 24.11
C SER A 218 10.38 -9.95 24.89
N GLY A 219 11.63 -9.70 24.50
CA GLY A 219 12.84 -10.17 25.17
C GLY A 219 13.11 -9.53 26.53
N THR A 220 14.39 -9.25 26.81
CA THR A 220 14.81 -8.60 28.06
C THR A 220 14.37 -7.12 28.03
N PRO A 221 13.68 -6.60 29.07
CA PRO A 221 13.44 -5.17 29.21
C PRO A 221 14.77 -4.43 29.13
N ASP A 222 14.84 -3.27 28.44
CA ASP A 222 16.05 -2.45 28.19
C ASP A 222 17.03 -2.92 27.09
N ALA A 223 16.89 -4.13 26.56
CA ALA A 223 17.72 -4.61 25.46
C ALA A 223 17.24 -4.07 24.09
N GLU A 224 18.15 -4.07 23.10
CA GLU A 224 17.75 -3.86 21.70
C GLU A 224 16.75 -4.95 21.27
N PRO A 225 15.68 -4.59 20.55
CA PRO A 225 14.68 -5.55 20.10
C PRO A 225 15.26 -6.49 19.04
N GLU A 226 14.72 -7.71 18.96
CA GLU A 226 15.06 -8.61 17.87
C GLU A 226 14.38 -8.14 16.57
N VAL A 227 15.13 -8.19 15.47
CA VAL A 227 14.67 -7.72 14.16
C VAL A 227 14.88 -8.79 13.10
N SER A 228 13.85 -9.03 12.30
CA SER A 228 13.96 -9.84 11.07
C SER A 228 13.20 -9.20 9.93
N PHE A 229 13.63 -9.49 8.70
CA PHE A 229 13.09 -8.91 7.48
C PHE A 229 12.69 -10.00 6.49
N VAL A 230 11.59 -9.76 5.77
CA VAL A 230 11.18 -10.54 4.61
C VAL A 230 10.76 -9.56 3.52
N ALA A 231 11.51 -9.52 2.42
CA ALA A 231 11.14 -8.72 1.25
C ALA A 231 10.16 -9.50 0.36
N ALA A 232 9.21 -8.80 -0.27
CA ALA A 232 8.42 -9.38 -1.34
C ALA A 232 9.35 -9.80 -2.48
N ASP A 233 9.09 -10.95 -3.12
CA ASP A 233 9.85 -11.32 -4.31
C ASP A 233 9.52 -10.38 -5.47
N GLU A 234 10.45 -9.48 -5.76
CA GLU A 234 10.26 -8.53 -6.84
C GLU A 234 10.43 -9.16 -8.23
N SER A 235 10.89 -10.41 -8.37
CA SER A 235 11.14 -11.07 -9.66
C SER A 235 10.00 -10.87 -10.66
N GLY A 236 8.75 -10.91 -10.18
CA GLY A 236 7.51 -10.70 -10.92
C GLY A 236 6.81 -9.35 -10.78
N LEU A 237 7.43 -8.39 -10.10
CA LEU A 237 6.84 -7.08 -9.79
C LEU A 237 7.62 -5.97 -10.50
N ALA A 238 6.92 -5.28 -11.40
CA ALA A 238 7.39 -4.06 -12.04
C ALA A 238 6.55 -2.88 -11.54
N PHE A 239 7.18 -1.74 -11.30
CA PHE A 239 6.51 -0.54 -10.78
C PHE A 239 7.08 0.70 -11.46
N THR A 240 6.20 1.65 -11.82
CA THR A 240 6.64 2.98 -12.20
C THR A 240 5.62 4.08 -11.92
N ILE A 241 6.10 5.31 -11.95
CA ILE A 241 5.30 6.53 -11.85
C ILE A 241 4.98 7.03 -13.26
N ALA A 242 3.70 7.11 -13.60
CA ALA A 242 3.23 7.79 -14.81
C ALA A 242 3.16 9.29 -14.53
N ASP A 243 4.25 10.00 -14.85
CA ASP A 243 4.42 11.41 -14.50
C ASP A 243 3.28 12.29 -15.04
N GLU A 244 2.87 13.24 -14.20
CA GLU A 244 1.78 14.18 -14.40
C GLU A 244 0.39 13.56 -14.55
N GLU A 245 0.22 12.24 -14.39
CA GLU A 245 -1.12 11.65 -14.29
C GLU A 245 -1.69 11.82 -12.89
N ASP A 246 -3.01 12.05 -12.83
CA ASP A 246 -3.78 11.87 -11.60
C ASP A 246 -4.52 10.52 -11.63
N HIS A 247 -5.20 10.19 -10.53
CA HIS A 247 -5.91 8.93 -10.35
C HIS A 247 -6.93 8.64 -11.45
N SER A 248 -7.50 9.69 -12.06
CA SER A 248 -8.49 9.58 -13.12
C SER A 248 -7.85 9.45 -14.49
N THR A 249 -6.78 10.21 -14.77
CA THR A 249 -6.15 10.21 -16.09
C THR A 249 -5.24 9.01 -16.34
N ILE A 250 -4.63 8.43 -15.30
CA ILE A 250 -3.86 7.18 -15.42
C ILE A 250 -4.72 5.98 -15.86
N ALA A 251 -6.02 6.01 -15.57
CA ALA A 251 -6.96 5.00 -16.04
C ALA A 251 -7.19 5.05 -17.57
N ALA A 252 -6.58 6.03 -18.26
CA ALA A 252 -6.60 6.20 -19.72
C ALA A 252 -8.01 6.22 -20.32
N LYS A 253 -8.97 6.76 -19.57
CA LYS A 253 -10.36 6.97 -19.99
C LYS A 253 -10.47 8.18 -20.93
N GLY A 254 -11.55 8.24 -21.71
CA GLY A 254 -11.84 9.36 -22.61
C GLY A 254 -10.71 9.62 -23.61
N ARG A 255 -9.96 10.70 -23.39
CA ARG A 255 -8.85 11.13 -24.28
C ARG A 255 -7.56 10.29 -24.12
N GLY A 256 -7.53 9.37 -23.16
CA GLY A 256 -6.34 8.59 -22.82
C GLY A 256 -5.42 9.31 -21.84
N THR A 257 -4.16 8.87 -21.77
CA THR A 257 -3.13 9.47 -20.91
C THR A 257 -2.77 10.89 -21.36
N ARG A 258 -2.26 11.70 -20.44
CA ARG A 258 -1.80 13.08 -20.72
C ARG A 258 -0.55 13.09 -21.60
N LYS A 259 0.33 12.10 -21.43
CA LYS A 259 1.58 11.96 -22.19
C LYS A 259 1.56 10.67 -23.01
N THR A 260 2.12 10.71 -24.21
CA THR A 260 2.31 9.52 -25.06
C THR A 260 3.22 8.49 -24.36
N THR A 261 4.25 8.95 -23.66
CA THR A 261 5.13 8.07 -22.87
C THR A 261 4.37 7.26 -21.83
N ASN A 262 3.33 7.82 -21.20
CA ASN A 262 2.49 7.09 -20.24
C ASN A 262 1.62 6.03 -20.93
N TRP A 263 1.23 6.27 -22.19
CA TRP A 263 0.54 5.26 -23.00
C TRP A 263 1.47 4.10 -23.37
N GLU A 264 2.74 4.40 -23.69
CA GLU A 264 3.78 3.40 -23.96
C GLU A 264 4.06 2.51 -22.74
N LEU A 265 3.95 3.05 -21.53
CA LEU A 265 4.02 2.25 -20.29
C LEU A 265 2.88 1.22 -20.20
N ILE A 266 1.66 1.63 -20.56
CA ILE A 266 0.46 0.77 -20.56
C ILE A 266 0.59 -0.33 -21.61
N THR A 267 0.95 0.01 -22.85
CA THR A 267 1.07 -0.99 -23.93
C THR A 267 2.26 -1.91 -23.69
N GLY A 268 3.41 -1.38 -23.23
CA GLY A 268 4.58 -2.17 -22.88
C GLY A 268 4.30 -3.20 -21.79
N ALA A 269 3.54 -2.84 -20.75
CA ALA A 269 3.12 -3.76 -19.69
C ALA A 269 2.24 -4.92 -20.20
N LEU A 270 1.48 -4.71 -21.27
CA LEU A 270 0.62 -5.71 -21.88
C LEU A 270 1.32 -6.55 -22.96
N GLN A 271 2.53 -6.16 -23.36
CA GLN A 271 3.31 -6.83 -24.41
C GLN A 271 4.57 -7.52 -23.86
N VAL A 272 5.00 -7.18 -22.65
CA VAL A 272 6.19 -7.78 -22.03
C VAL A 272 6.05 -9.30 -21.90
N GLU A 273 7.14 -10.00 -22.18
CA GLU A 273 7.22 -11.46 -22.10
C GLU A 273 8.15 -11.91 -20.98
N ASP A 274 8.07 -13.19 -20.59
CA ASP A 274 8.87 -13.77 -19.50
C ASP A 274 10.37 -13.45 -19.63
N SER A 275 10.92 -13.63 -20.83
CA SER A 275 12.33 -13.37 -21.12
C SER A 275 12.71 -11.88 -21.07
N GLY A 276 11.75 -10.98 -21.34
CA GLY A 276 11.94 -9.53 -21.34
C GLY A 276 11.62 -8.86 -20.01
N PHE A 277 10.98 -9.56 -19.08
CA PHE A 277 10.40 -8.95 -17.88
C PHE A 277 11.44 -8.35 -16.94
N ALA A 278 12.62 -8.97 -16.81
CA ALA A 278 13.72 -8.41 -16.02
C ALA A 278 14.22 -7.07 -16.57
N ALA A 279 14.35 -6.96 -17.91
CA ALA A 279 14.75 -5.72 -18.57
C ALA A 279 13.66 -4.65 -18.44
N TRP A 280 12.39 -5.04 -18.59
CA TRP A 280 11.24 -4.15 -18.37
C TRP A 280 11.23 -3.57 -16.94
N ARG A 281 11.43 -4.41 -15.92
CA ARG A 281 11.56 -3.96 -14.53
C ARG A 281 12.67 -2.94 -14.35
N GLN A 282 13.84 -3.17 -14.96
CA GLN A 282 14.95 -2.22 -14.87
C GLN A 282 14.61 -0.89 -15.54
N GLN A 283 14.04 -0.92 -16.75
CA GLN A 283 13.59 0.29 -17.44
C GLN A 283 12.59 1.09 -16.60
N LEU A 284 11.65 0.41 -15.93
CA LEU A 284 10.67 1.06 -15.07
C LEU A 284 11.29 1.65 -13.79
N ARG A 285 12.29 0.99 -13.19
CA ARG A 285 13.07 1.55 -12.08
C ARG A 285 13.81 2.81 -12.49
N ASP A 286 14.50 2.77 -13.63
CA ASP A 286 15.25 3.93 -14.15
C ASP A 286 14.30 5.10 -14.46
N HIS A 287 13.12 4.82 -15.03
CA HIS A 287 12.07 5.81 -15.24
C HIS A 287 11.58 6.41 -13.92
N THR A 288 11.29 5.56 -12.92
CA THR A 288 10.83 6.00 -11.60
C THR A 288 11.84 6.91 -10.92
N ALA A 289 13.13 6.55 -10.98
CA ALA A 289 14.21 7.36 -10.44
C ALA A 289 14.27 8.74 -11.13
N ALA A 290 14.23 8.76 -12.46
CA ALA A 290 14.24 10.01 -13.23
C ALA A 290 13.04 10.92 -12.92
N VAL A 291 11.82 10.35 -12.81
CA VAL A 291 10.61 11.10 -12.45
C VAL A 291 10.70 11.61 -11.01
N THR A 292 11.22 10.81 -10.09
CA THR A 292 11.41 11.17 -8.68
C THR A 292 12.39 12.33 -8.55
N ASP A 293 13.55 12.25 -9.19
CA ASP A 293 14.57 13.31 -9.19
C ASP A 293 14.01 14.64 -9.70
N VAL A 294 13.19 14.60 -10.74
CA VAL A 294 12.52 15.81 -11.26
C VAL A 294 11.46 16.31 -10.28
N GLY A 295 10.69 15.41 -9.68
CA GLY A 295 9.65 15.71 -8.69
C GLY A 295 10.19 16.45 -7.47
N GLU A 296 11.23 15.92 -6.83
CA GLU A 296 11.85 16.52 -5.64
C GLU A 296 12.45 17.91 -5.94
N ARG A 297 12.92 18.14 -7.17
CA ARG A 297 13.41 19.46 -7.61
C ARG A 297 12.30 20.51 -7.78
N ARG A 298 11.04 20.12 -7.96
CA ARG A 298 9.91 21.05 -8.14
C ARG A 298 9.60 21.87 -6.88
N ARG A 299 10.22 21.52 -5.73
CA ARG A 299 10.06 22.15 -4.41
C ARG A 299 8.59 22.21 -3.97
N GLY A 300 8.21 21.28 -3.09
CA GLY A 300 6.92 21.31 -2.41
C GLY A 300 6.48 19.90 -2.01
N ASN A 301 5.95 19.78 -0.78
CA ASN A 301 5.66 18.52 -0.11
C ASN A 301 4.75 17.55 -0.90
N HIS A 302 4.06 17.98 -1.96
CA HIS A 302 3.30 17.02 -2.75
C HIS A 302 4.17 16.06 -3.55
N TYR A 303 5.31 16.54 -4.07
CA TYR A 303 6.19 15.80 -4.98
C TYR A 303 7.42 15.20 -4.30
N ASP A 304 7.56 15.40 -2.98
CA ASP A 304 8.56 14.71 -2.19
C ASP A 304 8.35 13.18 -2.26
N SER A 305 9.43 12.44 -2.00
CA SER A 305 9.41 10.99 -1.94
C SER A 305 8.90 10.52 -0.59
N TYR A 306 7.89 9.66 -0.60
CA TYR A 306 7.27 9.15 0.63
C TYR A 306 7.37 7.64 0.76
N GLN A 307 7.54 7.14 1.98
CA GLN A 307 7.29 5.74 2.35
C GLN A 307 5.97 5.65 3.14
N ASN A 308 5.17 4.61 2.87
CA ASN A 308 4.08 4.22 3.73
C ASN A 308 4.57 3.17 4.73
N THR A 309 4.61 3.47 6.02
CA THR A 309 5.02 2.52 7.06
C THR A 309 3.81 2.12 7.88
N VAL A 310 3.35 0.89 7.72
CA VAL A 310 2.20 0.34 8.45
C VAL A 310 2.72 -0.49 9.61
N VAL A 311 2.26 -0.19 10.82
CA VAL A 311 2.64 -0.90 12.04
C VAL A 311 1.42 -1.63 12.57
N ARG A 312 1.61 -2.90 12.95
CA ARG A 312 0.64 -3.72 13.69
C ARG A 312 1.26 -4.11 15.02
N VAL A 313 0.61 -3.78 16.14
CA VAL A 313 1.13 -4.08 17.48
C VAL A 313 0.36 -5.22 18.15
N THR A 314 1.09 -6.24 18.58
CA THR A 314 0.57 -7.39 19.35
C THR A 314 1.40 -7.63 20.59
N ASP A 315 0.84 -8.28 21.60
CA ASP A 315 1.64 -8.80 22.71
C ASP A 315 2.12 -10.25 22.46
N ASN A 316 2.99 -10.76 23.34
CA ASN A 316 3.54 -12.11 23.29
C ASN A 316 2.50 -13.23 23.52
N HIS A 317 1.25 -12.89 23.82
CA HIS A 317 0.11 -13.81 23.83
C HIS A 317 -0.74 -13.71 22.56
N GLY A 318 -0.34 -12.85 21.60
CA GLY A 318 -1.05 -12.60 20.35
C GLY A 318 -2.22 -11.61 20.48
N ALA A 319 -2.42 -10.97 21.63
CA ALA A 319 -3.49 -10.00 21.79
C ALA A 319 -3.14 -8.67 21.12
N ARG A 320 -4.14 -7.99 20.55
CA ARG A 320 -3.97 -6.69 19.87
C ARG A 320 -3.73 -5.56 20.89
N VAL A 321 -2.72 -4.72 20.66
CA VAL A 321 -2.43 -3.53 21.48
C VAL A 321 -3.01 -2.29 20.82
N GLN A 322 -4.15 -1.82 21.32
CA GLN A 322 -4.94 -0.76 20.69
C GLN A 322 -4.47 0.66 21.08
N ASP A 323 -3.90 0.80 22.28
CA ASP A 323 -3.50 2.07 22.85
C ASP A 323 -1.98 2.09 23.03
N TYR A 324 -1.32 2.82 22.13
CA TYR A 324 0.13 2.96 22.09
C TYR A 324 0.57 4.26 21.40
N LEU A 325 1.83 4.62 21.58
CA LEU A 325 2.54 5.67 20.86
C LEU A 325 3.86 5.09 20.35
N LEU A 326 4.11 5.25 19.05
CA LEU A 326 5.43 4.94 18.47
C LEU A 326 6.25 6.22 18.51
N GLU A 327 7.42 6.16 19.12
CA GLU A 327 8.26 7.32 19.39
C GLU A 327 9.49 7.27 18.50
N PHE A 328 9.84 8.44 17.95
CA PHE A 328 11.02 8.62 17.11
C PHE A 328 11.83 9.78 17.67
N TYR A 329 13.10 9.54 17.96
CA TYR A 329 13.98 10.55 18.53
C TYR A 329 15.42 10.35 18.08
N VAL A 330 16.16 11.45 17.97
CA VAL A 330 17.55 11.42 17.56
C VAL A 330 18.45 11.34 18.80
N ASN A 331 19.40 10.41 18.77
CA ASN A 331 20.35 10.14 19.86
C ASN A 331 19.66 9.91 21.21
N ASN A 332 19.70 10.86 22.13
CA ASN A 332 19.03 10.76 23.43
C ASN A 332 18.01 11.86 23.70
N ASP A 333 17.77 12.75 22.74
CA ASP A 333 16.84 13.88 22.83
C ASP A 333 17.04 14.83 24.04
N LYS A 334 18.23 14.81 24.68
CA LYS A 334 18.51 15.64 25.87
C LYS A 334 19.25 16.92 25.53
N LYS A 335 20.10 16.89 24.49
CA LYS A 335 20.87 18.07 24.05
C LYS A 335 20.05 18.90 23.07
N ALA A 336 20.24 20.22 23.09
CA ALA A 336 19.53 21.14 22.19
C ALA A 336 19.69 20.80 20.69
N ARG A 337 20.84 20.22 20.28
CA ARG A 337 21.03 19.73 18.90
C ARG A 337 20.11 18.55 18.60
N ASP A 338 20.11 17.55 19.47
CA ASP A 338 19.33 16.33 19.32
C ASP A 338 17.83 16.66 19.31
N GLN A 339 17.38 17.54 20.21
CA GLN A 339 16.00 18.04 20.26
C GLN A 339 15.56 18.73 18.97
N ARG A 340 16.43 19.53 18.34
CA ARG A 340 16.11 20.14 17.04
C ARG A 340 15.98 19.11 15.92
N LEU A 341 16.81 18.06 15.94
CA LEU A 341 16.72 16.98 14.95
C LEU A 341 15.47 16.13 15.19
N THR A 342 15.16 15.78 16.44
CA THR A 342 13.89 15.12 16.81
C THR A 342 12.69 15.97 16.39
N GLN A 343 12.68 17.27 16.69
CA GLN A 343 11.62 18.18 16.26
C GLN A 343 11.48 18.18 14.73
N ARG A 344 12.60 18.24 13.99
CA ARG A 344 12.59 18.16 12.53
C ARG A 344 11.99 16.83 12.04
N PHE A 345 12.28 15.71 12.70
CA PHE A 345 11.61 14.45 12.39
C PHE A 345 10.09 14.58 12.55
N GLN A 346 9.63 15.07 13.71
CA GLN A 346 8.19 15.16 14.01
C GLN A 346 7.44 16.12 13.10
N GLU A 347 8.06 17.24 12.69
CA GLU A 347 7.39 18.29 11.91
C GLU A 347 7.55 18.15 10.40
N GLN A 348 8.63 17.54 9.90
CA GLN A 348 8.97 17.52 8.47
C GLN A 348 9.07 16.11 7.90
N VAL A 349 9.51 15.14 8.70
CA VAL A 349 9.63 13.74 8.26
C VAL A 349 8.31 13.00 8.44
N LEU A 350 7.73 13.03 9.64
CA LEU A 350 6.45 12.37 9.94
C LEU A 350 5.29 13.19 9.39
N SER A 351 4.98 13.01 8.11
CA SER A 351 3.98 13.81 7.39
C SER A 351 2.53 13.42 7.70
N GLY A 352 2.30 12.31 8.38
CA GLY A 352 0.98 11.94 8.85
C GLY A 352 0.93 10.59 9.55
N VAL A 353 -0.01 10.45 10.48
CA VAL A 353 -0.33 9.19 11.17
C VAL A 353 -1.82 8.92 11.01
N HIS A 354 -2.16 7.70 10.62
CA HIS A 354 -3.54 7.26 10.45
C HIS A 354 -3.75 5.96 11.22
N ALA A 355 -4.63 5.96 12.22
CA ALA A 355 -5.05 4.73 12.90
C ALA A 355 -6.24 4.12 12.17
N TYR A 356 -6.14 2.83 11.84
CA TYR A 356 -7.22 2.14 11.15
C TYR A 356 -8.47 2.10 12.02
N SER A 357 -9.60 2.54 11.47
CA SER A 357 -10.85 2.68 12.21
C SER A 357 -11.42 1.36 12.74
N GLY A 358 -11.16 0.25 12.06
CA GLY A 358 -11.63 -1.09 12.44
C GLY A 358 -10.79 -1.75 13.53
N ASP A 359 -9.51 -1.40 13.65
CA ASP A 359 -8.56 -1.95 14.63
C ASP A 359 -7.39 -0.97 14.81
N LYS A 360 -7.37 -0.25 15.94
CA LYS A 360 -6.37 0.78 16.26
C LYS A 360 -4.98 0.22 16.61
N SER A 361 -4.83 -1.10 16.70
CA SER A 361 -3.52 -1.74 16.74
C SER A 361 -2.75 -1.60 15.43
N TYR A 362 -3.45 -1.25 14.34
CA TYR A 362 -2.88 -0.92 13.05
C TYR A 362 -2.80 0.59 12.84
N ARG A 363 -1.63 1.08 12.42
CA ARG A 363 -1.41 2.49 12.06
C ARG A 363 -0.54 2.63 10.83
N SER A 364 -0.88 3.55 9.94
CA SER A 364 -0.05 3.99 8.82
C SER A 364 0.66 5.30 9.17
N LEU A 365 1.98 5.32 9.04
CA LEU A 365 2.83 6.49 9.17
C LEU A 365 3.33 6.86 7.76
N LEU A 366 3.10 8.10 7.35
CA LEU A 366 3.62 8.65 6.12
C LEU A 366 4.98 9.30 6.40
N ILE A 367 6.05 8.68 5.92
CA ILE A 367 7.43 9.12 6.15
C ILE A 367 7.95 9.84 4.91
N ASN A 368 8.29 11.12 5.03
CA ASN A 368 8.95 11.91 3.99
C ASN A 368 10.42 11.48 3.90
N CYS A 369 10.75 10.67 2.90
CA CYS A 369 12.09 10.14 2.68
C CYS A 369 13.06 11.24 2.23
N THR A 370 12.59 12.21 1.44
CA THR A 370 13.39 13.37 1.00
C THR A 370 13.94 14.13 2.21
N GLU A 371 13.10 14.40 3.21
CA GLU A 371 13.52 15.04 4.46
C GLU A 371 14.33 14.09 5.36
N LEU A 372 13.87 12.85 5.55
CA LEU A 372 14.52 11.88 6.43
C LEU A 372 15.96 11.60 6.04
N HIS A 373 16.23 11.49 4.74
CA HIS A 373 17.55 11.20 4.19
C HIS A 373 18.56 12.33 4.41
N THR A 374 18.13 13.49 4.90
CA THR A 374 19.01 14.60 5.28
C THR A 374 18.95 14.92 6.78
N LEU A 375 18.31 14.06 7.57
CA LEU A 375 18.06 14.29 8.99
C LEU A 375 19.29 14.07 9.88
N LEU A 376 20.11 13.07 9.56
CA LEU A 376 21.25 12.62 10.37
C LEU A 376 22.57 13.09 9.73
N PRO A 377 23.06 14.31 10.02
CA PRO A 377 24.22 14.89 9.35
C PRO A 377 25.56 14.32 9.83
N GLU A 378 25.63 13.73 11.02
CA GLU A 378 26.87 13.19 11.59
C GLU A 378 26.84 11.65 11.62
N ALA A 379 27.99 10.99 11.40
CA ALA A 379 28.06 9.52 11.31
C ALA A 379 27.67 8.81 12.63
N GLN A 380 27.85 9.47 13.77
CA GLN A 380 27.43 9.00 15.08
C GLN A 380 25.94 9.17 15.35
N ASP A 381 25.23 9.98 14.56
CA ASP A 381 23.80 10.20 14.80
C ASP A 381 23.03 8.90 14.63
N ARG A 382 22.06 8.70 15.53
CA ARG A 382 21.14 7.57 15.51
C ARG A 382 19.70 8.07 15.51
N LEU A 383 18.86 7.48 14.66
CA LEU A 383 17.42 7.57 14.80
C LEU A 383 16.97 6.37 15.64
N ASN A 384 16.32 6.62 16.76
CA ASN A 384 15.79 5.59 17.62
C ASN A 384 14.27 5.47 17.46
N ILE A 385 13.78 4.24 17.51
CA ILE A 385 12.35 3.91 17.48
C ILE A 385 12.02 3.12 18.74
N SER A 386 11.16 3.67 19.58
CA SER A 386 10.62 3.01 20.77
C SER A 386 9.09 3.05 20.76
N ILE A 387 8.48 2.42 21.76
CA ILE A 387 7.03 2.35 21.87
C ILE A 387 6.61 2.47 23.33
N THR A 388 5.59 3.29 23.56
CA THR A 388 4.84 3.36 24.82
C THR A 388 3.47 2.71 24.63
N ALA A 389 3.00 1.84 25.53
CA ALA A 389 1.73 1.12 25.40
C ALA A 389 0.91 1.05 26.70
N TYR A 390 -0.41 0.93 26.56
CA TYR A 390 -1.38 0.79 27.67
C TYR A 390 -2.16 -0.54 27.56
N PRO A 391 -2.49 -1.24 28.67
CA PRO A 391 -2.35 -0.84 30.08
C PRO A 391 -0.90 -0.86 30.60
N ASP A 392 -0.56 0.15 31.41
CA ASP A 392 0.70 0.22 32.16
C ASP A 392 0.68 -0.79 33.32
N LEU A 393 1.71 -1.63 33.43
CA LEU A 393 1.86 -2.59 34.53
C LEU A 393 1.89 -1.89 35.90
N ILE A 394 2.48 -0.69 36.00
CA ILE A 394 2.63 0.02 37.29
C ILE A 394 1.26 0.43 37.85
N LYS A 395 0.31 0.74 36.98
CA LYS A 395 -1.06 1.16 37.36
C LYS A 395 -2.05 0.01 37.48
N GLY A 396 -1.66 -1.20 37.11
CA GLY A 396 -2.56 -2.35 37.02
C GLY A 396 -1.98 -3.61 37.64
N LYS A 397 -2.64 -4.75 37.39
CA LYS A 397 -2.15 -6.09 37.74
C LYS A 397 -1.54 -6.85 36.57
N VAL A 398 -1.88 -6.41 35.37
CA VAL A 398 -1.34 -6.90 34.10
C VAL A 398 -1.15 -5.70 33.17
N GLY A 399 -0.13 -5.75 32.33
CA GLY A 399 0.14 -4.65 31.41
C GLY A 399 1.51 -4.72 30.76
N TYR A 400 1.94 -3.60 30.22
CA TYR A 400 3.22 -3.42 29.56
C TYR A 400 4.16 -2.58 30.41
N ARG A 401 5.46 -2.81 30.25
CA ARG A 401 6.52 -1.98 30.81
C ARG A 401 7.13 -1.22 29.64
N THR A 402 6.77 0.06 29.49
CA THR A 402 7.20 0.85 28.31
C THR A 402 7.41 2.35 28.59
N TYR A 403 7.41 2.80 29.84
CA TYR A 403 7.40 4.23 30.17
C TYR A 403 8.76 4.81 30.55
N THR A 404 9.77 3.96 30.74
CA THR A 404 11.13 4.38 31.12
C THR A 404 12.18 3.65 30.29
N ASP A 405 13.40 4.22 30.22
CA ASP A 405 14.55 3.61 29.53
C ASP A 405 14.92 2.22 30.07
N GLN A 406 14.51 1.89 31.31
CA GLN A 406 14.71 0.58 31.94
C GLN A 406 13.56 -0.40 31.69
N ASP A 407 12.45 0.09 31.14
CA ASP A 407 11.26 -0.70 30.88
C ASP A 407 11.26 -1.26 29.45
N ILE A 408 11.78 -0.49 28.49
CA ILE A 408 11.86 -0.90 27.09
C ILE A 408 13.09 -0.29 26.41
N GLY A 409 13.77 -1.08 25.58
CA GLY A 409 14.84 -0.58 24.73
C GLY A 409 14.29 0.19 23.52
N ALA A 410 15.17 0.48 22.57
CA ALA A 410 14.80 1.09 21.29
C ALA A 410 15.54 0.41 20.15
N LEU A 411 14.92 0.39 18.97
CA LEU A 411 15.65 0.11 17.74
C LEU A 411 16.49 1.33 17.38
N SER A 412 17.81 1.19 17.38
CA SER A 412 18.74 2.28 17.03
C SER A 412 19.29 2.10 15.63
N LEU A 413 19.07 3.09 14.75
CA LEU A 413 19.46 3.04 13.35
C LEU A 413 20.47 4.14 13.03
N ASN A 414 21.57 3.78 12.38
CA ASN A 414 22.49 4.73 11.77
C ASN A 414 21.94 5.28 10.43
N SER A 415 22.64 6.25 9.83
CA SER A 415 22.20 6.89 8.57
C SER A 415 22.00 5.91 7.41
N ASP A 416 22.87 4.91 7.26
CA ASP A 416 22.76 3.91 6.20
C ASP A 416 21.56 2.98 6.44
N GLN A 417 21.39 2.50 7.67
CA GLN A 417 20.24 1.68 8.07
C GLN A 417 18.91 2.44 7.90
N VAL A 418 18.89 3.75 8.17
CA VAL A 418 17.72 4.61 7.90
C VAL A 418 17.39 4.63 6.41
N ARG A 419 18.39 4.77 5.53
CA ARG A 419 18.16 4.77 4.07
C ARG A 419 17.71 3.40 3.55
N GLU A 420 18.24 2.32 4.12
CA GLU A 420 17.84 0.96 3.77
C GLU A 420 16.40 0.65 4.20
N LEU A 421 16.02 1.04 5.42
CA LEU A 421 14.70 0.77 6.00
C LEU A 421 13.61 1.71 5.48
N PHE A 422 13.93 2.97 5.20
CA PHE A 422 12.98 3.98 4.72
C PHE A 422 13.32 4.38 3.28
N GLN A 423 12.75 3.65 2.33
CA GLN A 423 12.92 3.89 0.90
C GLN A 423 11.70 4.60 0.29
N PRO A 424 11.92 5.56 -0.63
CA PRO A 424 10.88 6.15 -1.46
C PRO A 424 9.94 5.13 -2.09
N HIS A 425 8.67 5.48 -2.18
CA HIS A 425 7.64 4.78 -2.97
C HIS A 425 7.43 3.32 -2.58
N ARG A 426 7.77 2.95 -1.35
CA ARG A 426 7.59 1.60 -0.80
C ARG A 426 6.54 1.58 0.31
N THR A 427 5.92 0.42 0.53
CA THR A 427 5.26 0.10 1.80
C THR A 427 6.14 -0.79 2.67
N LEU A 428 6.34 -0.39 3.93
CA LEU A 428 6.98 -1.17 4.99
C LEU A 428 5.89 -1.64 5.96
N LEU A 429 5.80 -2.94 6.21
CA LEU A 429 4.88 -3.57 7.16
C LEU A 429 5.67 -4.00 8.41
N ILE A 430 5.45 -3.36 9.55
CA ILE A 430 6.11 -3.68 10.83
C ILE A 430 5.16 -4.47 11.71
N ASN A 431 5.47 -5.72 11.97
CA ASN A 431 4.81 -6.53 12.98
C ASN A 431 5.58 -6.37 14.30
N LEU A 432 5.02 -5.60 15.24
CA LEU A 432 5.66 -5.25 16.50
C LEU A 432 5.11 -6.12 17.63
N CYS A 433 5.98 -6.83 18.35
CA CYS A 433 5.61 -7.64 19.52
C CYS A 433 6.07 -6.99 20.83
N LEU A 434 5.19 -6.95 21.83
CA LEU A 434 5.48 -6.50 23.19
C LEU A 434 5.37 -7.65 24.19
N LYS A 435 6.19 -7.65 25.25
CA LYS A 435 5.92 -8.52 26.40
C LYS A 435 4.82 -7.96 27.27
N ARG A 436 3.79 -8.76 27.51
CA ARG A 436 2.80 -8.55 28.55
C ARG A 436 3.31 -9.14 29.86
N TYR A 437 3.16 -8.38 30.93
CA TYR A 437 3.55 -8.74 32.28
C TYR A 437 2.33 -8.87 33.19
N GLN A 438 2.52 -9.60 34.29
CA GLN A 438 1.57 -9.73 35.39
C GLN A 438 2.31 -9.56 36.73
N GLN A 439 1.64 -9.00 37.72
CA GLN A 439 2.15 -8.92 39.09
C GLN A 439 2.02 -10.28 39.81
N ASP A 440 2.86 -10.52 40.81
CA ASP A 440 2.91 -11.79 41.55
C ASP A 440 1.61 -12.13 42.30
N ASP A 441 0.78 -11.13 42.59
CA ASP A 441 -0.48 -11.30 43.31
C ASP A 441 -1.71 -11.52 42.40
N VAL A 442 -1.49 -11.76 41.11
CA VAL A 442 -2.56 -12.15 40.16
C VAL A 442 -3.09 -13.56 40.43
N PHE A 443 -2.20 -14.51 40.76
CA PHE A 443 -2.57 -15.89 40.97
C PHE A 443 -1.60 -16.59 41.93
N ARG A 444 -2.11 -17.35 42.90
CA ARG A 444 -1.29 -18.15 43.81
C ARG A 444 -1.98 -19.46 44.18
N PHE A 445 -1.21 -20.54 44.31
CA PHE A 445 -1.65 -21.75 45.00
C PHE A 445 -1.50 -21.58 46.52
N LYS A 446 -2.38 -22.23 47.29
CA LYS A 446 -2.25 -22.36 48.74
C LYS A 446 -2.17 -23.84 49.09
N SER A 447 -1.26 -24.21 49.99
CA SER A 447 -1.31 -25.52 50.64
C SER A 447 -2.49 -25.55 51.63
N VAL A 448 -3.16 -26.71 51.72
CA VAL A 448 -4.24 -26.98 52.69
C VAL A 448 -3.70 -27.89 53.77
#